data_AF-T1QDJ6-F1
#
_entry.id   AF-T1QDJ6-F1
#
_cell.length_a   1.000
_cell.length_b   1.000
_cell.length_c   1.000
_cell.angle_alpha   90.00
_cell.angle_beta   90.00
_cell.angle_gamma   90.00
#
_symmetry.space_group_name_H-M   'P 1'
#
loop_
_entity.id
_entity.type
_entity.pdbx_description
1 polymer ?
#
loop_
_entity_poly.entity_id
_entity_poly.type
_entity_poly.pdbx_seq_one_letter_code
_entity_poly.pdbx_strand_id
1 'polypeptide(L)'
;EQWVTDPIHVRPIAHAIWDPHFGQPAVEAFTRGGASGPVNIATSGVYQWWYTVGLRTNSDLYTGSVFLALVSAIFLFAGWLHLQPNFQPSLSWFKDAESRLNHHLAGLFGVSSLAWTGHLVHVAIPESRGQHVGWDN
;
A
#
# COMPACT_ATOMS: atom_id res chain seq x y z
N GLU A 1 5.35 -0.38 13.98
CA GLU A 1 5.28 0.63 15.08
C GLU A 1 6.65 0.99 15.68
N GLN A 2 7.45 0.05 16.18
CA GLN A 2 8.78 0.37 16.75
C GLN A 2 9.70 1.18 15.80
N TRP A 3 9.64 0.91 14.49
CA TRP A 3 10.40 1.67 13.51
C TRP A 3 9.99 3.16 13.45
N VAL A 4 8.71 3.46 13.68
CA VAL A 4 8.18 4.84 13.64
C VAL A 4 8.75 5.68 14.78
N THR A 5 9.06 5.08 15.93
CA THR A 5 9.63 5.79 17.08
C THR A 5 11.13 6.08 16.95
N ASP A 6 11.86 5.26 16.19
CA ASP A 6 13.30 5.46 15.93
C ASP A 6 13.68 4.95 14.52
N PRO A 7 13.34 5.72 13.47
CA PRO A 7 13.51 5.28 12.08
C PRO A 7 14.98 5.24 11.62
N ILE A 8 15.90 5.80 12.41
CA ILE A 8 17.33 5.86 12.08
C ILE A 8 18.04 4.58 12.54
N HIS A 9 17.69 4.05 13.71
CA HIS A 9 18.42 2.90 14.29
C HIS A 9 17.64 1.58 14.21
N VAL A 10 16.30 1.62 14.20
CA VAL A 10 15.50 0.39 14.05
C VAL A 10 15.55 -0.08 12.61
N ARG A 11 15.88 -1.37 12.42
CA ARG A 11 15.90 -1.97 11.08
C ARG A 11 14.49 -2.41 10.68
N PRO A 12 13.98 -2.01 9.49
CA PRO A 12 12.64 -2.39 9.06
C PRO A 12 12.58 -3.90 8.75
N ILE A 13 11.52 -4.55 9.22
CA ILE A 13 11.30 -5.99 9.03
C ILE A 13 10.39 -6.21 7.81
N ALA A 14 10.77 -7.10 6.90
CA ALA A 14 9.95 -7.49 5.76
C ALA A 14 8.85 -8.47 6.18
N HIS A 15 9.25 -9.64 6.67
CA HIS A 15 8.36 -10.68 7.19
C HIS A 15 9.17 -11.68 8.03
N ALA A 16 8.47 -12.51 8.79
CA ALA A 16 9.06 -13.64 9.52
C ALA A 16 9.57 -14.72 8.55
N ILE A 17 10.62 -15.41 8.95
CA ILE A 17 11.12 -16.60 8.26
C ILE A 17 10.55 -17.82 8.97
N TRP A 18 9.93 -18.71 8.20
CA TRP A 18 9.50 -20.03 8.67
C TRP A 18 10.12 -21.08 7.75
N ASP A 19 11.24 -21.66 8.20
CA ASP A 19 11.95 -22.72 7.49
C ASP A 19 12.27 -23.87 8.46
N PRO A 20 11.61 -25.05 8.32
CA PRO A 20 11.83 -26.18 9.22
C PRO A 20 13.23 -26.79 9.11
N HIS A 21 14.03 -26.43 8.09
CA HIS A 21 15.39 -26.92 7.92
C HIS A 21 16.43 -26.05 8.63
N PHE A 22 16.04 -24.91 9.21
CA PHE A 22 16.96 -24.06 9.95
C PHE A 22 17.47 -24.79 11.21
N GLY A 23 18.78 -25.03 11.25
CA GLY A 23 19.45 -25.35 12.49
C GLY A 23 19.47 -24.14 13.43
N GLN A 24 19.67 -24.40 14.72
CA GLN A 24 19.73 -23.36 15.76
C GLN A 24 20.65 -22.16 15.41
N PRO A 25 21.86 -22.35 14.82
CA PRO A 25 22.70 -21.21 14.42
C PRO A 25 22.07 -20.30 13.37
N ALA A 26 21.27 -20.86 12.45
CA ALA A 26 20.55 -20.07 11.46
C ALA A 26 19.38 -19.31 12.11
N VAL A 27 18.66 -19.95 13.03
CA VAL A 27 17.60 -19.29 13.81
C VAL A 27 18.17 -18.08 14.54
N GLU A 28 19.30 -18.23 15.23
CA GLU A 28 19.98 -17.14 15.94
C GLU A 28 20.48 -16.04 15.00
N ALA A 29 21.14 -16.41 13.89
CA ALA A 29 21.68 -15.44 12.93
C ALA A 29 20.59 -14.58 12.25
N PHE A 30 19.41 -15.15 12.02
CA PHE A 30 18.28 -14.45 11.41
C PHE A 30 17.33 -13.81 12.44
N THR A 31 17.48 -14.09 13.74
CA THR A 31 16.75 -13.40 14.80
C THR A 31 17.42 -12.06 15.10
N ARG A 32 17.03 -11.04 14.33
CA ARG A 32 17.68 -9.71 14.33
C ARG A 32 16.65 -8.58 14.24
N GLY A 33 17.10 -7.34 14.41
CA GLY A 33 16.23 -6.16 14.31
C GLY A 33 15.25 -6.02 15.48
N GLY A 34 15.58 -6.58 16.65
CA GLY A 34 14.72 -6.55 17.85
C GLY A 34 13.56 -7.55 17.83
N ALA A 35 13.48 -8.42 16.81
CA ALA A 35 12.47 -9.47 16.72
C ALA A 35 12.78 -10.64 17.68
N SER A 36 11.72 -11.31 18.14
CA SER A 36 11.82 -12.52 18.97
C SER A 36 12.06 -13.82 18.18
N GLY A 37 12.21 -13.73 16.85
CA GLY A 37 12.46 -14.87 15.99
C GLY A 37 13.03 -14.47 14.63
N PRO A 38 13.27 -15.46 13.74
CA PRO A 38 13.91 -15.25 12.45
C PRO A 38 13.14 -14.30 11.54
N VAL A 39 13.81 -13.28 10.98
CA VAL A 39 13.21 -12.27 10.10
C VAL A 39 14.11 -11.86 8.94
N ASN A 40 13.48 -11.41 7.85
CA ASN A 40 14.15 -10.68 6.78
C ASN A 40 14.11 -9.18 7.03
N ILE A 41 15.23 -8.48 6.74
CA ILE A 41 15.29 -7.02 6.78
C ILE A 41 14.77 -6.48 5.44
N ALA A 42 13.85 -5.52 5.49
CA ALA A 42 13.30 -4.90 4.31
C ALA A 42 14.29 -3.88 3.71
N THR A 43 14.51 -3.95 2.40
CA THR A 43 15.32 -3.00 1.62
C THR A 43 14.51 -2.28 0.55
N SER A 44 13.19 -2.50 0.50
CA SER A 44 12.28 -1.95 -0.50
C SER A 44 11.90 -0.48 -0.30
N GLY A 45 12.17 0.10 0.87
CA GLY A 45 11.84 1.50 1.18
C GLY A 45 10.37 1.75 1.60
N VAL A 46 9.56 0.69 1.73
CA VAL A 46 8.11 0.84 2.02
C VAL A 46 7.81 1.47 3.38
N TYR A 47 8.67 1.24 4.38
CA TYR A 47 8.51 1.87 5.70
C TYR A 47 8.64 3.39 5.62
N GLN A 48 9.64 3.89 4.90
CA GLN A 48 9.88 5.31 4.69
C GLN A 48 8.73 5.93 3.91
N TRP A 49 8.26 5.25 2.87
CA TRP A 49 7.13 5.74 2.08
C TRP A 49 5.84 5.84 2.91
N TRP A 50 5.43 4.74 3.56
CA TRP A 50 4.21 4.70 4.38
C TRP A 50 4.26 5.71 5.53
N TYR A 51 5.41 5.82 6.19
CA TYR A 51 5.62 6.83 7.23
C TYR A 51 5.47 8.25 6.69
N THR A 52 6.08 8.56 5.54
CA THR A 52 6.00 9.91 4.96
C THR A 52 4.58 10.30 4.58
N VAL A 53 3.76 9.34 4.13
CA VAL A 53 2.37 9.60 3.72
C VAL A 53 1.36 9.50 4.87
N GLY A 54 1.82 9.37 6.11
CA GLY A 54 1.00 9.52 7.32
C GLY A 54 0.66 8.24 8.09
N LEU A 55 1.13 7.06 7.67
CA LEU A 55 0.83 5.82 8.39
C LEU A 55 1.74 5.71 9.63
N ARG A 56 1.17 5.35 10.78
CA ARG A 56 1.86 5.29 12.08
C ARG A 56 1.69 3.96 12.78
N THR A 57 0.53 3.32 12.62
CA THR A 57 0.16 2.11 13.35
C THR A 57 0.09 0.89 12.44
N ASN A 58 0.14 -0.30 13.04
CA ASN A 58 -0.11 -1.55 12.31
C ASN A 58 -1.57 -1.61 11.81
N SER A 59 -2.50 -0.94 12.49
CA SER A 59 -3.91 -0.87 12.11
C SER A 59 -4.13 -0.09 10.81
N ASP A 60 -3.35 0.98 10.58
CA ASP A 60 -3.37 1.75 9.33
C ASP A 60 -2.98 0.85 8.16
N LEU A 61 -1.90 0.08 8.32
CA LEU A 61 -1.41 -0.87 7.32
C LEU A 61 -2.40 -2.01 7.10
N TYR A 62 -3.00 -2.54 8.18
CA TYR A 62 -3.99 -3.61 8.09
C TYR A 62 -5.22 -3.15 7.30
N THR A 63 -5.77 -1.98 7.64
CA THR A 63 -6.93 -1.39 6.95
C THR A 63 -6.62 -1.17 5.47
N GLY A 64 -5.44 -0.62 5.16
CA GLY A 64 -4.97 -0.48 3.78
C GLY A 64 -4.86 -1.81 3.04
N SER A 65 -4.38 -2.87 3.70
CA SER A 65 -4.26 -4.20 3.10
C SER A 65 -5.63 -4.82 2.76
N VAL A 66 -6.62 -4.67 3.65
CA VAL A 66 -8.00 -5.13 3.43
C VAL A 66 -8.66 -4.33 2.32
N PHE A 67 -8.48 -3.00 2.31
CA PHE A 67 -8.97 -2.15 1.24
C PHE A 67 -8.44 -2.59 -0.13
N LEU A 68 -7.13 -2.84 -0.26
CA LEU A 68 -6.54 -3.30 -1.53
C LEU A 68 -7.02 -4.71 -1.92
N ALA A 69 -7.26 -5.60 -0.96
CA ALA A 69 -7.85 -6.91 -1.24
C ALA A 69 -9.28 -6.79 -1.80
N LEU A 70 -10.10 -5.89 -1.26
CA LEU A 70 -11.44 -5.60 -1.77
C LEU A 70 -11.40 -4.96 -3.16
N VAL A 71 -10.50 -3.99 -3.39
CA VAL A 71 -10.30 -3.37 -4.71
C VAL A 71 -9.86 -4.41 -5.75
N SER A 72 -8.98 -5.35 -5.38
CA SER A 72 -8.59 -6.47 -6.24
C SER A 72 -9.79 -7.35 -6.61
N ALA A 73 -10.63 -7.69 -5.64
CA ALA A 73 -11.86 -8.45 -5.89
C ALA A 73 -12.83 -7.71 -6.83
N ILE A 74 -12.96 -6.38 -6.68
CA ILE A 74 -13.76 -5.53 -7.58
C ILE A 74 -13.21 -5.58 -9.01
N PHE A 75 -11.89 -5.47 -9.20
CA PHE A 75 -11.29 -5.52 -10.54
C PHE A 75 -11.42 -6.91 -11.19
N LEU A 76 -11.26 -7.99 -10.43
CA LEU A 76 -11.50 -9.35 -10.93
C LEU A 76 -12.95 -9.53 -11.36
N PHE A 77 -13.90 -9.05 -10.55
CA PHE A 77 -15.31 -9.07 -10.88
C PHE A 77 -15.62 -8.23 -12.13
N ALA A 78 -15.06 -7.01 -12.23
CA ALA A 78 -15.21 -6.16 -13.40
C ALA A 78 -14.68 -6.83 -14.68
N GLY A 79 -13.55 -7.54 -14.58
CA GLY A 79 -13.00 -8.34 -15.68
C GLY A 79 -13.96 -9.44 -16.13
N TRP A 80 -14.51 -10.21 -15.20
CA TRP A 80 -15.55 -11.21 -15.51
C TRP A 80 -16.83 -10.57 -16.08
N LEU A 81 -17.26 -9.43 -15.53
CA LEU A 81 -18.48 -8.74 -15.91
C LEU A 81 -18.40 -8.24 -17.35
N HIS A 82 -17.27 -7.64 -17.74
CA HIS A 82 -17.05 -7.15 -19.12
C HIS A 82 -16.86 -8.25 -20.16
N LEU A 83 -16.87 -9.53 -19.76
CA LEU A 83 -16.98 -10.67 -20.66
C LEU A 83 -18.43 -11.16 -20.84
N GLN A 84 -19.37 -10.70 -20.01
CA GLN A 84 -20.78 -11.07 -20.15
C GLN A 84 -21.39 -10.39 -21.39
N PRO A 85 -22.28 -11.05 -22.14
CA PRO A 85 -22.79 -10.54 -23.42
C PRO A 85 -23.39 -9.12 -23.35
N ASN A 86 -24.03 -8.77 -22.24
CA ASN A 86 -24.67 -7.47 -22.05
C ASN A 86 -23.70 -6.32 -21.73
N PHE A 87 -22.45 -6.64 -21.34
CA PHE A 87 -21.45 -5.66 -20.87
C PHE A 87 -20.16 -5.70 -21.69
N GLN A 88 -20.11 -6.52 -22.73
CA GLN A 88 -18.98 -6.65 -23.63
C GLN A 88 -18.82 -5.36 -24.46
N PRO A 89 -17.69 -4.64 -24.35
CA PRO A 89 -17.48 -3.42 -25.12
C PRO A 89 -17.35 -3.71 -26.62
N SER A 90 -17.87 -2.81 -27.45
CA SER A 90 -17.75 -2.90 -28.90
C SER A 90 -16.34 -2.56 -29.37
N LEU A 91 -15.99 -2.95 -30.60
CA LEU A 91 -14.71 -2.57 -31.21
C LEU A 91 -14.55 -1.05 -31.37
N SER A 92 -15.64 -0.32 -31.61
CA SER A 92 -15.61 1.15 -31.70
C SER A 92 -15.25 1.80 -30.36
N TRP A 93 -15.74 1.25 -29.25
CA TRP A 93 -15.37 1.72 -27.90
C TRP A 93 -13.86 1.59 -27.65
N PHE A 94 -13.24 0.47 -28.03
CA PHE A 94 -11.79 0.27 -27.86
C PHE A 94 -10.94 1.19 -28.75
N LYS A 95 -11.48 1.64 -29.89
CA LYS A 95 -10.79 2.49 -30.87
C LYS A 95 -10.95 3.98 -30.62
N ASP A 96 -11.77 4.39 -29.66
CA ASP A 96 -11.94 5.79 -29.30
C ASP A 96 -10.75 6.31 -28.49
N ALA A 97 -9.70 6.70 -29.21
CA ALA A 97 -8.46 7.18 -28.62
C ALA A 97 -8.59 8.56 -27.97
N GLU A 98 -9.42 9.44 -28.53
CA GLU A 98 -9.62 10.80 -28.02
C GLU A 98 -10.34 10.77 -26.68
N SER A 99 -11.44 10.02 -26.58
CA SER A 99 -12.15 9.84 -25.32
C SER A 99 -11.26 9.22 -24.26
N ARG A 100 -10.51 8.14 -24.60
CA ARG A 100 -9.59 7.50 -23.67
C ARG A 100 -8.49 8.46 -23.19
N LEU A 101 -7.91 9.24 -24.10
CA LEU A 101 -6.88 10.21 -23.75
C LEU A 101 -7.43 11.29 -22.81
N ASN A 102 -8.60 11.84 -23.10
CA ASN A 102 -9.22 12.86 -22.26
C ASN A 102 -9.53 12.34 -20.85
N HIS A 103 -10.13 11.14 -20.74
CA HIS A 103 -10.42 10.53 -19.45
C HIS A 103 -9.15 10.15 -18.68
N HIS A 104 -8.08 9.75 -19.36
CA HIS A 104 -6.83 9.42 -18.69
C HIS A 104 -6.07 10.67 -18.23
N LEU A 105 -5.97 11.70 -19.07
CA LEU A 105 -5.26 12.92 -18.70
C LEU A 105 -6.01 13.71 -17.61
N ALA A 106 -7.30 13.98 -17.80
CA ALA A 106 -8.06 14.76 -16.85
C ALA A 106 -8.49 13.93 -15.63
N GLY A 107 -9.06 12.74 -15.85
CA GLY A 107 -9.54 11.86 -14.78
C GLY A 107 -8.40 11.11 -14.10
N LEU A 108 -7.79 10.16 -14.78
CA LEU A 108 -6.80 9.28 -14.17
C LEU A 108 -5.60 10.04 -13.62
N PHE A 109 -5.05 11.02 -14.33
CA PHE A 109 -3.90 11.79 -13.86
C PHE A 109 -4.32 13.03 -13.06
N GLY A 110 -5.16 13.89 -13.63
CA GLY A 110 -5.56 15.14 -12.99
C GLY A 110 -6.30 14.92 -11.67
N VAL A 111 -7.41 14.19 -11.69
CA VAL A 111 -8.22 13.95 -10.47
C VAL A 111 -7.43 13.15 -9.44
N SER A 112 -6.67 12.12 -9.84
CA SER A 112 -5.86 11.35 -8.87
C SER A 112 -4.75 12.19 -8.24
N SER A 113 -4.09 13.07 -9.00
CA SER A 113 -3.06 13.97 -8.46
C SER A 113 -3.66 15.00 -7.50
N LEU A 114 -4.85 15.53 -7.82
CA LEU A 114 -5.57 16.43 -6.94
C LEU A 114 -6.02 15.72 -5.65
N ALA A 115 -6.58 14.51 -5.76
CA ALA A 115 -6.97 13.69 -4.61
C ALA A 115 -5.76 13.34 -3.73
N TRP A 116 -4.62 13.02 -4.34
CA TRP A 116 -3.38 12.76 -3.61
C TRP A 116 -2.87 14.01 -2.89
N THR A 117 -2.98 15.19 -3.51
CA THR A 117 -2.69 16.46 -2.83
C THR A 117 -3.61 16.66 -1.62
N GLY A 118 -4.89 16.33 -1.76
CA GLY A 118 -5.84 16.29 -0.65
C GLY A 118 -5.36 15.38 0.48
N HIS A 119 -4.98 14.13 0.18
CA HIS A 119 -4.41 13.20 1.17
C HIS A 119 -3.19 13.78 1.89
N LEU A 120 -2.26 14.40 1.14
CA LEU A 120 -1.08 15.00 1.73
C LEU A 120 -1.43 16.15 2.69
N VAL A 121 -2.33 17.04 2.27
CA VAL A 121 -2.74 18.21 3.07
C VAL A 121 -3.53 17.80 4.30
N HIS A 122 -4.44 16.84 4.18
CA HIS A 122 -5.38 16.48 5.22
C HIS A 122 -4.91 15.37 6.17
N VAL A 123 -3.97 14.52 5.74
CA VAL A 123 -3.48 13.38 6.55
C VAL A 123 -1.99 13.45 6.76
N ALA A 124 -1.20 13.42 5.68
CA ALA A 124 0.26 13.27 5.80
C ALA A 124 0.93 14.45 6.53
N ILE A 125 0.55 15.69 6.22
CA ILE A 125 1.10 16.89 6.87
C ILE A 125 0.71 16.96 8.35
N PRO A 126 -0.56 16.81 8.75
CA PRO A 126 -0.93 16.73 10.17
C PRO A 126 -0.15 15.65 10.93
N GLU A 127 -0.07 14.43 10.38
CA GLU A 127 0.65 13.30 10.99
C GLU A 127 2.17 13.55 11.08
N SER A 128 2.74 14.33 10.17
CA SER A 128 4.14 14.78 10.25
C SER A 128 4.39 15.82 11.34
N ARG A 129 3.33 16.50 11.81
CA ARG A 129 3.35 17.51 12.87
C ARG A 129 2.86 16.97 14.20
N GLY A 130 2.67 15.65 14.33
CA GLY A 130 2.21 14.99 15.55
C GLY A 130 0.71 15.17 15.83
N GLN A 131 -0.07 15.59 14.84
CA GLN A 131 -1.52 15.64 14.93
C GLN A 131 -2.12 14.41 14.25
N HIS A 132 -2.85 13.59 15.01
CA HIS A 132 -3.55 12.46 14.43
C HIS A 132 -4.75 12.92 13.61
N VAL A 133 -4.89 12.39 12.40
CA VAL A 133 -6.09 12.55 11.55
C VAL A 133 -6.46 11.20 10.96
N GLY A 134 -7.70 10.78 11.20
CA GLY A 134 -8.24 9.49 10.78
C GLY A 134 -9.60 9.65 10.11
N TRP A 135 -10.28 8.53 9.85
CA TRP A 135 -11.65 8.56 9.31
C TRP A 135 -12.70 8.97 10.35
N ASP A 136 -12.31 9.00 11.62
CA ASP A 136 -13.13 9.25 12.79
C ASP A 136 -13.22 10.73 13.21
N ASN A 137 -12.38 11.61 12.64
CA ASN A 137 -12.27 13.03 12.99
C ASN A 137 -12.04 13.94 11.78
#